data_AF-A0AAJ4N1H5-F1
#
_entry.id   AF-A0AAJ4N1H5-F1
#
_cell.length_a   1.000
_cell.length_b   1.000
_cell.length_c   1.000
_cell.angle_alpha   90.00
_cell.angle_beta   90.00
_cell.angle_gamma   90.00
#
_symmetry.space_group_name_H-M   'P 1'
#
loop_
_entity.id
_entity.type
_entity.pdbx_description
1 polymer ?
#
loop_
_entity_poly.entity_id
_entity_poly.type
_entity_poly.pdbx_seq_one_letter_code
_entity_poly.pdbx_strand_id
1 'polypeptide(L)'
;MMHSTNVISLSRALAVNWNTGTREQIRDWLQSIMTERNMSPIELAKFVGVSPTTIYRAIDVGSEFTTTTKTLEKVASKVGRQPPGPSYLDAHHIRPLNSPSGLEAIDVPRNLITLTADEHRLLAYRILDRSLELEGYLPGDIVVIDEDVAPSAGDIVCVDLSSQRPGGAGRVLRLFEPPYLMSRSIDRRVEPAPILLDRSVEIKGTATAMLREMRKAS
;
A
#
# COMPACT_ATOMS: atom_id res chain seq x y z
N MET A 1 9.23 7.52 -47.99
CA MET A 1 10.32 7.28 -47.02
C MET A 1 9.93 7.90 -45.70
N MET A 2 9.68 7.03 -44.72
CA MET A 2 9.59 7.22 -43.26
C MET A 2 8.79 8.41 -42.69
N HIS A 3 7.55 8.11 -42.28
CA HIS A 3 6.81 8.83 -41.24
C HIS A 3 7.44 8.57 -39.88
N SER A 4 7.78 9.63 -39.15
CA SER A 4 8.15 9.57 -37.74
C SER A 4 6.90 9.78 -36.89
N THR A 5 6.26 8.69 -36.47
CA THR A 5 5.10 8.73 -35.59
C THR A 5 5.55 8.99 -34.16
N ASN A 6 5.12 10.13 -33.64
CA ASN A 6 5.37 10.62 -32.30
C ASN A 6 4.58 9.74 -31.30
N VAL A 7 5.25 8.80 -30.64
CA VAL A 7 4.64 7.98 -29.57
C VAL A 7 4.65 8.81 -28.29
N ILE A 8 3.67 9.71 -28.16
CA ILE A 8 3.41 10.41 -26.91
C ILE A 8 2.82 9.40 -25.92
N SER A 9 3.62 9.12 -24.90
CA SER A 9 3.34 8.28 -23.74
C SER A 9 1.98 8.62 -23.09
N LEU A 10 0.93 7.86 -23.44
CA LEU A 10 -0.42 7.95 -22.86
C LEU A 10 -0.55 7.28 -21.48
N SER A 11 0.56 6.90 -20.85
CA SER A 11 0.61 6.18 -19.57
C SER A 11 0.29 7.02 -18.32
N ARG A 12 -0.23 8.24 -18.46
CA ARG A 12 -0.47 9.17 -17.33
C ARG A 12 -1.96 9.41 -17.00
N ALA A 13 -2.90 8.93 -17.81
CA ALA A 13 -4.31 9.30 -17.72
C ALA A 13 -5.21 8.35 -16.90
N LEU A 14 -4.70 7.22 -16.41
CA LEU A 14 -5.49 6.22 -15.66
C LEU A 14 -4.85 5.83 -14.31
N ALA A 15 -4.04 6.71 -13.72
CA ALA A 15 -3.70 6.56 -12.31
C ALA A 15 -4.96 6.90 -11.50
N VAL A 16 -5.84 5.90 -11.31
CA VAL A 16 -6.97 6.03 -10.38
C VAL A 16 -6.39 6.49 -9.04
N ASN A 17 -6.82 7.65 -8.58
CA ASN A 17 -6.19 8.33 -7.46
C ASN A 17 -6.73 7.72 -6.15
N TRP A 18 -6.26 6.51 -5.80
CA TRP A 18 -6.65 5.69 -4.63
C TRP A 18 -6.42 6.36 -3.26
N ASN A 19 -5.89 7.58 -3.27
CA ASN A 19 -5.40 8.32 -2.10
C ASN A 19 -6.51 9.14 -1.39
N THR A 20 -7.74 9.18 -1.92
CA THR A 20 -8.79 10.12 -1.42
C THR A 20 -9.39 9.70 -0.07
N GLY A 21 -9.83 8.45 0.10
CA GLY A 21 -10.41 7.97 1.36
C GLY A 21 -9.40 7.93 2.53
N THR A 22 -8.14 7.62 2.23
CA THR A 22 -6.99 7.64 3.15
C THR A 22 -6.73 9.03 3.73
N ARG A 23 -6.79 10.08 2.89
CA ARG A 23 -6.52 11.47 3.30
C ARG A 23 -7.62 12.03 4.18
N GLU A 24 -8.88 11.69 3.90
CA GLU A 24 -10.04 12.10 4.69
C GLU A 24 -9.98 11.53 6.11
N GLN A 25 -9.72 10.23 6.26
CA GLN A 25 -9.59 9.61 7.59
C GLN A 25 -8.47 10.22 8.44
N ILE A 26 -7.30 10.49 7.83
CA ILE A 26 -6.18 11.13 8.52
C ILE A 26 -6.53 12.57 8.91
N ARG A 27 -7.21 13.31 8.02
CA ARG A 27 -7.68 14.67 8.28
C ARG A 27 -8.65 14.70 9.46
N ASP A 28 -9.67 13.85 9.43
CA ASP A 28 -10.71 13.77 10.46
C ASP A 28 -10.08 13.40 11.82
N TRP A 29 -9.11 12.49 11.81
CA TRP A 29 -8.35 12.14 12.99
C TRP A 29 -7.56 13.34 13.55
N LEU A 30 -6.81 14.07 12.72
CA LEU A 30 -6.07 15.26 13.16
C LEU A 30 -7.01 16.37 13.67
N GLN A 31 -8.13 16.59 12.99
CA GLN A 31 -9.15 17.56 13.39
C GLN A 31 -9.82 17.19 14.72
N SER A 32 -10.09 15.89 14.95
CA SER A 32 -10.64 15.42 16.22
C SER A 32 -9.69 15.69 17.40
N ILE A 33 -8.38 15.47 17.22
CA ILE A 33 -7.35 15.76 18.23
C ILE A 33 -7.31 17.26 18.54
N MET A 34 -7.33 18.10 17.51
CA MET A 34 -7.32 19.55 17.66
C MET A 34 -8.54 20.04 18.44
N THR A 35 -9.71 19.49 18.13
CA THR A 35 -10.98 19.85 18.79
C THR A 35 -10.97 19.44 20.25
N GLU A 36 -10.59 18.19 20.55
CA GLU A 36 -10.55 17.64 21.91
C GLU A 36 -9.55 18.39 22.81
N ARG A 37 -8.41 18.80 22.27
CA ARG A 37 -7.35 19.49 23.03
C ARG A 37 -7.43 21.02 22.94
N ASN A 38 -8.42 21.55 22.24
CA ASN A 38 -8.56 22.98 21.95
C ASN A 38 -7.27 23.60 21.40
N MET A 39 -6.65 22.92 20.43
CA MET A 39 -5.38 23.33 19.81
C MET A 39 -5.61 23.81 18.39
N SER A 40 -5.00 24.93 18.03
CA SER A 40 -4.83 25.35 16.64
C SER A 40 -3.84 24.43 15.90
N PRO A 41 -3.83 24.46 14.54
CA PRO A 41 -2.86 23.68 13.75
C PRO A 41 -1.40 23.98 14.11
N ILE A 42 -1.10 25.25 14.42
CA ILE A 42 0.24 25.71 14.79
C ILE A 42 0.64 25.14 16.16
N GLU A 43 -0.28 25.15 17.12
CA GLU A 43 -0.05 24.62 18.46
C GLU A 43 0.16 23.11 18.44
N LEU A 44 -0.67 22.38 17.67
CA LEU A 44 -0.47 20.94 17.47
C LEU A 44 0.89 20.66 16.83
N ALA A 45 1.27 21.39 15.79
CA ALA A 45 2.56 21.22 15.12
C ALA A 45 3.75 21.44 16.06
N LYS A 46 3.69 22.50 16.89
CA LYS A 46 4.70 22.79 17.92
C LYS A 46 4.73 21.69 18.99
N PHE A 47 3.58 21.25 19.46
CA PHE A 47 3.45 20.21 20.49
C PHE A 47 4.08 18.88 20.06
N VAL A 48 3.91 18.51 18.79
CA VAL A 48 4.41 17.23 18.23
C VAL A 48 5.79 17.33 17.57
N GLY A 49 6.36 18.54 17.49
CA GLY A 49 7.69 18.78 16.93
C GLY A 49 7.77 18.53 15.41
N VAL A 50 6.81 19.08 14.66
CA VAL A 50 6.78 19.10 13.18
C VAL A 50 6.53 20.52 12.67
N SER A 51 6.78 20.75 11.37
CA SER A 51 6.52 22.07 10.77
C SER A 51 5.01 22.40 10.80
N PRO A 52 4.60 23.64 11.11
CA PRO A 52 3.21 24.07 10.97
C PRO A 52 2.63 23.79 9.59
N THR A 53 3.43 23.97 8.53
CA THR A 53 3.01 23.69 7.14
C THR A 53 2.64 22.22 6.91
N THR A 54 3.26 21.29 7.64
CA THR A 54 2.93 19.86 7.55
C THR A 54 1.51 19.59 8.08
N ILE A 55 1.16 20.15 9.24
CA ILE A 55 -0.18 19.99 9.82
C ILE A 55 -1.23 20.74 8.99
N TYR A 56 -0.94 21.98 8.56
CA TYR A 56 -1.85 22.75 7.71
C TYR A 56 -2.20 22.03 6.41
N ARG A 57 -1.20 21.47 5.72
CA ARG A 57 -1.44 20.72 4.48
C ARG A 57 -2.21 19.42 4.73
N ALA A 58 -2.02 18.79 5.89
CA ALA A 58 -2.73 17.56 6.24
C ALA A 58 -4.23 17.79 6.52
N ILE A 59 -4.59 18.93 7.11
CA ILE A 59 -5.98 19.23 7.48
C ILE A 59 -6.77 19.94 6.38
N ASP A 60 -6.08 20.54 5.42
CA ASP A 60 -6.71 21.24 4.30
C ASP A 60 -7.43 20.25 3.37
N VAL A 61 -8.70 20.55 3.07
CA VAL A 61 -9.57 19.70 2.24
C VAL A 61 -9.13 19.74 0.78
N GLY A 62 -8.62 20.88 0.31
CA GLY A 62 -8.10 21.05 -1.05
C GLY A 62 -6.68 20.52 -1.25
N SER A 63 -6.01 20.09 -0.18
CA SER A 63 -4.64 19.60 -0.29
C SER A 63 -4.62 18.13 -0.70
N GLU A 64 -3.85 17.85 -1.75
CA GLU A 64 -3.47 16.49 -2.11
C GLU A 64 -2.30 15.96 -1.24
N PHE A 65 -1.92 16.65 -0.16
CA PHE A 65 -0.82 16.24 0.71
C PHE A 65 -1.19 14.99 1.50
N THR A 66 -0.35 13.96 1.46
CA THR A 66 -0.49 12.78 2.32
C THR A 66 0.53 12.85 3.44
N THR A 67 0.04 12.76 4.68
CA THR A 67 0.87 12.84 5.88
C THR A 67 1.69 11.57 6.07
N THR A 68 3.02 11.66 5.99
CA THR A 68 3.93 10.53 6.17
C THR A 68 3.74 9.79 7.49
N THR A 69 4.03 8.47 7.53
CA THR A 69 3.96 7.63 8.75
C THR A 69 4.71 8.24 9.93
N LYS A 70 5.94 8.72 9.69
CA LYS A 70 6.78 9.36 10.71
C LYS A 70 6.12 10.56 11.39
N THR A 71 5.27 11.30 10.66
CA THR A 71 4.53 12.44 11.21
C THR A 71 3.34 11.94 12.03
N LEU A 72 2.59 10.95 11.53
CA LEU A 72 1.47 10.36 12.25
C LEU A 72 1.93 9.71 13.58
N GLU A 73 3.06 9.00 13.57
CA GLU A 73 3.68 8.42 14.76
C GLU A 73 4.09 9.47 15.80
N LYS A 74 4.70 10.58 15.36
CA LYS A 74 5.03 11.70 16.25
C LYS A 74 3.79 12.29 16.91
N VAL A 75 2.70 12.42 16.16
CA VAL A 75 1.43 12.89 16.71
C VAL A 75 0.88 11.86 17.69
N ALA A 76 0.81 10.59 17.31
CA ALA A 76 0.27 9.51 18.12
C ALA A 76 1.01 9.34 19.45
N SER A 77 2.34 9.34 19.43
CA SER A 77 3.18 9.21 20.63
C SER A 77 3.03 10.37 21.62
N LYS A 78 2.75 11.58 21.13
CA LYS A 78 2.56 12.76 21.99
C LYS A 78 1.12 12.93 22.48
N VAL A 79 0.15 12.53 21.66
CA VAL A 79 -1.28 12.68 21.94
C VAL A 79 -1.85 11.46 22.69
N GLY A 80 -1.17 10.31 22.63
CA GLY A 80 -1.63 9.06 23.26
C GLY A 80 -2.81 8.42 22.54
N ARG A 81 -3.07 8.78 21.28
CA ARG A 81 -4.15 8.25 20.45
C ARG A 81 -3.55 7.62 19.20
N GLN A 82 -4.01 6.43 18.84
CA GLN A 82 -3.59 5.78 17.60
C GLN A 82 -4.16 6.54 16.40
N PRO A 83 -3.39 6.71 15.31
CA PRO A 83 -3.95 7.11 14.04
C PRO A 83 -4.96 6.06 13.55
N PRO A 84 -5.89 6.41 12.65
CA PRO A 84 -6.75 5.43 11.99
C PRO A 84 -5.88 4.28 11.45
N GLY A 85 -6.39 3.05 11.47
CA GLY A 85 -5.63 1.83 11.13
C GLY A 85 -5.05 1.07 12.34
N PRO A 86 -4.36 -0.07 12.12
CA PRO A 86 -3.95 -1.01 13.17
C PRO A 86 -2.90 -0.49 14.14
N SER A 87 -2.93 -0.94 15.41
CA SER A 87 -2.09 -0.44 16.52
C SER A 87 -0.58 -0.44 16.21
N TYR A 88 0.06 0.73 16.26
CA TYR A 88 1.44 0.97 15.77
C TYR A 88 2.54 0.85 16.84
N LEU A 89 2.18 0.66 18.12
CA LEU A 89 3.13 0.85 19.23
C LEU A 89 4.25 -0.20 19.32
N ASP A 90 4.18 -1.31 18.58
CA ASP A 90 5.19 -2.37 18.59
C ASP A 90 6.13 -2.39 17.37
N ALA A 91 5.96 -1.49 16.38
CA ALA A 91 6.74 -1.51 15.13
C ALA A 91 8.17 -0.93 15.26
N HIS A 92 8.59 -0.49 16.45
CA HIS A 92 9.85 0.24 16.65
C HIS A 92 11.15 -0.57 16.57
N HIS A 93 11.13 -1.82 16.13
CA HIS A 93 12.35 -2.65 15.98
C HIS A 93 12.58 -3.20 14.59
N ILE A 94 12.16 -2.51 13.53
CA ILE A 94 12.26 -3.10 12.20
C ILE A 94 13.43 -2.51 11.41
N ARG A 95 14.46 -3.35 11.31
CA ARG A 95 15.59 -3.22 10.42
C ARG A 95 15.05 -3.25 8.99
N PRO A 96 15.49 -2.34 8.09
CA PRO A 96 15.10 -2.42 6.69
C PRO A 96 15.47 -3.80 6.14
N LEU A 97 14.45 -4.59 5.80
CA LEU A 97 14.67 -5.89 5.20
C LEU A 97 15.08 -5.68 3.74
N ASN A 98 16.31 -6.07 3.42
CA ASN A 98 16.80 -6.23 2.05
C ASN A 98 16.16 -7.48 1.41
N SER A 99 14.83 -7.60 1.45
CA SER A 99 14.17 -8.70 0.76
C SER A 99 14.13 -8.39 -0.73
N PRO A 100 14.68 -9.27 -1.60
CA PRO A 100 14.33 -9.23 -3.01
C PRO A 100 12.81 -9.34 -3.16
N SER A 101 12.27 -8.88 -4.30
CA SER A 101 10.83 -8.97 -4.60
C SER A 101 10.29 -10.34 -4.20
N GLY A 102 9.33 -10.39 -3.28
CA GLY A 102 8.68 -11.63 -2.83
C GLY A 102 7.80 -12.28 -3.89
N LEU A 103 7.89 -11.79 -5.14
CA LEU A 103 7.08 -12.19 -6.26
C LEU A 103 7.97 -12.56 -7.45
N GLU A 104 7.60 -13.64 -8.13
CA GLU A 104 8.15 -14.04 -9.43
C GLU A 104 7.08 -13.80 -10.50
N ALA A 105 7.37 -13.01 -11.54
CA ALA A 105 6.42 -12.85 -12.64
C ALA A 105 6.28 -14.17 -13.41
N ILE A 106 5.04 -14.61 -13.66
CA ILE A 106 4.75 -15.82 -14.44
C ILE A 106 3.91 -15.43 -15.66
N ASP A 107 4.20 -16.05 -16.80
CA ASP A 107 3.27 -16.08 -17.92
C ASP A 107 2.22 -17.17 -17.67
N VAL A 108 1.03 -16.78 -17.21
CA VAL A 108 -0.06 -17.74 -16.98
C VAL A 108 -0.85 -17.86 -18.29
N PRO A 109 -1.05 -19.09 -18.81
CA PRO A 109 -1.88 -19.31 -19.98
C PRO A 109 -3.26 -18.65 -19.81
N ARG A 110 -3.65 -17.74 -20.71
CA ARG A 110 -4.91 -16.97 -20.61
C ARG A 110 -6.15 -17.86 -20.38
N ASN A 111 -6.13 -19.10 -20.88
CA ASN A 111 -7.20 -20.08 -20.71
C ASN A 111 -7.36 -20.63 -19.28
N LEU A 112 -6.42 -20.35 -18.36
CA LEU A 112 -6.55 -20.62 -16.93
C LEU A 112 -7.16 -19.43 -16.17
N ILE A 113 -7.17 -18.23 -16.77
CA ILE A 113 -7.66 -16.98 -16.17
C ILE A 113 -8.97 -16.52 -16.84
N THR A 114 -9.69 -17.43 -17.51
CA THR A 114 -10.95 -17.16 -18.24
C THR A 114 -12.12 -16.75 -17.32
N LEU A 115 -11.85 -16.36 -16.07
CA LEU A 115 -12.84 -16.00 -15.05
C LEU A 115 -13.08 -14.49 -14.94
N THR A 116 -12.32 -13.66 -15.65
CA THR A 116 -12.45 -12.20 -15.60
C THR A 116 -12.37 -11.64 -17.02
N ALA A 117 -13.32 -10.76 -17.36
CA ALA A 117 -13.67 -10.28 -18.71
C ALA A 117 -12.50 -10.07 -19.69
N ASP A 118 -12.74 -10.38 -20.97
CA ASP A 118 -11.78 -10.39 -22.10
C ASP A 118 -10.96 -9.09 -22.31
N GLU A 119 -11.29 -7.99 -21.62
CA GLU A 119 -10.65 -6.68 -21.77
C GLU A 119 -9.77 -6.27 -20.59
N HIS A 120 -9.71 -7.06 -19.51
CA HIS A 120 -8.97 -6.70 -18.30
C HIS A 120 -7.47 -6.90 -18.45
N ARG A 121 -6.69 -5.98 -17.87
CA ARG A 121 -5.24 -6.08 -17.75
C ARG A 121 -4.84 -6.92 -16.55
N LEU A 122 -4.48 -8.16 -16.84
CA LEU A 122 -4.13 -9.14 -15.81
C LEU A 122 -2.61 -9.34 -15.73
N LEU A 123 -2.10 -9.40 -14.50
CA LEU A 123 -0.73 -9.80 -14.17
C LEU A 123 -0.79 -11.06 -13.33
N ALA A 124 0.21 -11.93 -13.47
CA ALA A 124 0.31 -13.11 -12.62
C ALA A 124 1.68 -13.20 -11.95
N TYR A 125 1.66 -13.58 -10.67
CA TYR A 125 2.86 -13.72 -9.87
C TYR A 125 2.86 -15.00 -9.05
N ARG A 126 4.02 -15.66 -8.96
CA ARG A 126 4.28 -16.62 -7.89
C ARG A 126 4.59 -15.89 -6.60
N ILE A 127 4.03 -16.36 -5.50
CA ILE A 127 4.42 -15.92 -4.16
C ILE A 127 5.67 -16.69 -3.74
N LEU A 128 6.70 -15.97 -3.30
CA LEU A 128 7.97 -16.54 -2.84
C LEU A 128 8.18 -16.39 -1.33
N ASP A 129 7.45 -15.48 -0.70
CA ASP A 129 7.56 -15.18 0.73
C ASP A 129 6.30 -15.54 1.50
N ARG A 130 6.33 -15.28 2.81
CA ARG A 130 5.24 -15.60 3.74
C ARG A 130 4.52 -14.35 4.22
N SER A 131 4.57 -13.23 3.48
CA SER A 131 4.08 -11.95 4.00
C SER A 131 2.56 -11.91 4.20
N LEU A 132 1.82 -12.84 3.61
CA LEU A 132 0.36 -12.95 3.69
C LEU A 132 -0.09 -14.38 4.05
N GLU A 133 0.76 -15.17 4.71
CA GLU A 133 0.44 -16.57 5.04
C GLU A 133 -0.79 -16.69 5.93
N LEU A 134 -1.05 -15.71 6.80
CA LEU A 134 -2.24 -15.69 7.66
C LEU A 134 -3.51 -15.27 6.92
N GLU A 135 -3.40 -14.68 5.73
CA GLU A 135 -4.51 -14.44 4.80
C GLU A 135 -4.71 -15.60 3.82
N GLY A 136 -3.98 -16.71 4.01
CA GLY A 136 -4.09 -17.92 3.21
C GLY A 136 -3.23 -17.95 1.94
N TYR A 137 -2.43 -16.91 1.69
CA TYR A 137 -1.50 -16.82 0.56
C TYR A 137 -0.12 -17.35 0.95
N LEU A 138 0.29 -18.46 0.37
CA LEU A 138 1.49 -19.22 0.74
C LEU A 138 2.56 -19.18 -0.37
N PRO A 139 3.85 -19.38 -0.01
CA PRO A 139 4.90 -19.59 -1.00
C PRO A 139 4.53 -20.72 -1.97
N GLY A 140 4.67 -20.46 -3.28
CA GLY A 140 4.33 -21.36 -4.37
C GLY A 140 2.97 -21.06 -5.02
N ASP A 141 2.09 -20.32 -4.37
CA ASP A 141 0.81 -19.91 -4.95
C ASP A 141 1.02 -18.98 -6.14
N ILE A 142 0.11 -19.08 -7.11
CA ILE A 142 0.01 -18.15 -8.24
C ILE A 142 -1.16 -17.22 -7.94
N VAL A 143 -0.88 -15.92 -7.80
CA VAL A 143 -1.91 -14.89 -7.68
C VAL A 143 -2.12 -14.22 -9.04
N VAL A 144 -3.38 -13.96 -9.37
CA VAL A 144 -3.78 -13.11 -10.49
C VAL A 144 -4.17 -11.75 -9.94
N ILE A 145 -3.54 -10.72 -10.50
CA ILE A 145 -3.75 -9.32 -10.18
C ILE A 145 -4.46 -8.68 -11.36
N ASP A 146 -5.57 -8.01 -11.08
CA ASP A 146 -6.31 -7.22 -12.04
C ASP A 146 -5.96 -5.74 -11.85
N GLU A 147 -5.36 -5.13 -12.87
CA GLU A 147 -4.94 -3.72 -12.83
C GLU A 147 -6.13 -2.76 -12.98
N ASP A 148 -7.29 -3.24 -13.45
CA ASP A 148 -8.47 -2.43 -13.71
C ASP A 148 -9.47 -2.46 -12.53
N VAL A 149 -9.22 -3.30 -11.52
CA VAL A 149 -10.08 -3.45 -10.32
C VAL A 149 -9.57 -2.61 -9.15
N ALA A 150 -10.48 -1.79 -8.62
CA ALA A 150 -10.31 -1.01 -7.40
C ALA A 150 -10.24 -1.88 -6.14
N PRO A 151 -9.23 -1.70 -5.26
CA PRO A 151 -9.21 -2.40 -3.99
C PRO A 151 -10.18 -1.79 -2.98
N SER A 152 -10.84 -2.67 -2.24
CA SER A 152 -11.63 -2.38 -1.05
C SER A 152 -10.89 -2.82 0.21
N ALA A 153 -11.22 -2.25 1.36
CA ALA A 153 -10.60 -2.62 2.63
C ALA A 153 -10.75 -4.14 2.88
N GLY A 154 -9.64 -4.83 3.12
CA GLY A 154 -9.57 -6.28 3.24
C GLY A 154 -9.05 -6.99 1.98
N ASP A 155 -8.96 -6.31 0.84
CA ASP A 155 -8.43 -6.91 -0.39
C ASP A 155 -6.91 -7.07 -0.35
N ILE A 156 -6.38 -8.04 -1.10
CA ILE A 156 -4.94 -8.13 -1.34
C ILE A 156 -4.58 -7.31 -2.58
N VAL A 157 -3.55 -6.48 -2.48
CA VAL A 157 -3.10 -5.61 -3.56
C VAL A 157 -1.65 -5.88 -3.95
N CYS A 158 -1.35 -5.72 -5.23
CA CYS A 158 0.02 -5.67 -5.74
C CYS A 158 0.52 -4.23 -5.73
N VAL A 159 1.69 -4.02 -5.15
CA VAL A 159 2.25 -2.69 -4.90
C VAL A 159 3.66 -2.64 -5.41
N ASP A 160 4.00 -1.54 -6.07
CA ASP A 160 5.36 -1.25 -6.49
C ASP A 160 6.04 -0.31 -5.50
N LEU A 161 7.09 -0.81 -4.83
CA LEU A 161 7.87 -0.06 -3.84
C LEU A 161 9.23 0.41 -4.39
N SER A 162 9.47 0.27 -5.69
CA SER A 162 10.75 0.63 -6.33
C SER A 162 11.11 2.12 -6.17
N SER A 163 10.11 3.00 -6.06
CA SER A 163 10.29 4.44 -5.83
C SER A 163 10.86 4.78 -4.44
N GLN A 164 10.68 3.90 -3.45
CA GLN A 164 11.05 4.17 -2.06
C GLN A 164 12.56 4.03 -1.82
N ARG A 165 13.28 3.24 -2.63
CA ARG A 165 14.75 3.10 -2.54
C ARG A 165 15.36 2.74 -3.90
N PRO A 166 16.48 3.36 -4.32
CA PRO A 166 17.29 2.87 -5.42
C PRO A 166 17.79 1.45 -5.10
N GLY A 167 17.36 0.44 -5.87
CA GLY A 167 17.62 -0.98 -5.60
C GLY A 167 16.70 -1.62 -4.55
N GLY A 168 15.62 -0.94 -4.15
CA GLY A 168 14.62 -1.43 -3.21
C GLY A 168 13.78 -2.59 -3.76
N ALA A 169 13.10 -3.30 -2.84
CA ALA A 169 12.23 -4.42 -3.14
C ALA A 169 11.29 -4.08 -4.31
N GLY A 170 11.22 -4.98 -5.30
CA GLY A 170 10.31 -4.87 -6.44
C GLY A 170 8.85 -4.98 -6.02
N ARG A 171 7.99 -5.47 -6.91
CA ARG A 171 6.56 -5.66 -6.60
C ARG A 171 6.38 -6.56 -5.38
N VAL A 172 5.43 -6.22 -4.52
CA VAL A 172 5.05 -6.98 -3.32
C VAL A 172 3.52 -7.07 -3.20
N LEU A 173 3.02 -8.09 -2.51
CA LEU A 173 1.61 -8.19 -2.15
C LEU A 173 1.39 -7.72 -0.71
N ARG A 174 0.32 -6.95 -0.47
CA ARG A 174 -0.06 -6.50 0.87
C ARG A 174 -1.57 -6.54 1.04
N LEU A 175 -2.01 -6.72 2.29
CA LEU A 175 -3.40 -6.53 2.67
C LEU A 175 -3.71 -5.03 2.67
N PHE A 176 -4.75 -4.63 1.96
CA PHE A 176 -5.21 -3.25 1.86
C PHE A 176 -6.14 -2.92 3.04
N GLU A 177 -5.61 -2.23 4.05
CA GLU A 177 -6.38 -1.70 5.17
C GLU A 177 -6.18 -0.19 5.22
N PRO A 178 -6.88 0.57 4.36
CA PRO A 178 -6.62 2.00 4.21
C PRO A 178 -6.70 2.71 5.58
N PRO A 179 -5.73 3.58 5.89
CA PRO A 179 -4.73 4.14 4.96
C PRO A 179 -3.41 3.36 4.84
N TYR A 180 -3.38 2.07 5.18
CA TYR A 180 -2.16 1.25 5.22
C TYR A 180 -2.22 0.01 4.34
N LEU A 181 -1.03 -0.52 4.13
CA LEU A 181 -0.75 -1.81 3.53
C LEU A 181 -0.07 -2.68 4.58
N MET A 182 -0.61 -3.87 4.81
CA MET A 182 -0.15 -4.75 5.88
C MET A 182 0.46 -6.05 5.37
N SER A 183 1.41 -6.55 6.14
CA SER A 183 1.78 -7.97 6.15
C SER A 183 0.96 -8.70 7.22
N ARG A 184 0.64 -9.97 6.99
CA ARG A 184 -0.11 -10.86 7.86
C ARG A 184 0.63 -12.20 7.92
N SER A 185 1.62 -12.26 8.80
CA SER A 185 2.55 -13.40 8.93
C SER A 185 2.91 -13.67 10.39
N ILE A 186 3.18 -14.93 10.73
CA ILE A 186 3.81 -15.27 12.02
C ILE A 186 5.34 -15.34 11.90
N ASP A 187 5.88 -15.36 10.68
CA ASP A 187 7.32 -15.32 10.45
C ASP A 187 7.88 -13.94 10.83
N ARG A 188 8.65 -13.91 11.92
CA ARG A 188 9.31 -12.69 12.44
C ARG A 188 10.35 -12.09 11.49
N ARG A 189 10.69 -12.80 10.41
CA ARG A 189 11.59 -12.30 9.36
C ARG A 189 10.85 -11.44 8.34
N VAL A 190 9.52 -11.55 8.24
CA VAL A 190 8.69 -10.68 7.40
C VAL A 190 8.59 -9.32 8.07
N GLU A 191 8.70 -8.25 7.29
CA GLU A 191 8.45 -6.87 7.70
C GLU A 191 7.02 -6.73 8.28
N PRO A 192 6.87 -6.56 9.61
CA PRO A 192 5.56 -6.41 10.21
C PRO A 192 5.07 -4.96 10.22
N ALA A 193 5.92 -3.96 9.88
CA ALA A 193 5.49 -2.57 9.88
C ALA A 193 4.43 -2.36 8.78
N PRO A 194 3.29 -1.72 9.12
CA PRO A 194 2.38 -1.21 8.12
C PRO A 194 3.08 -0.20 7.21
N ILE A 195 2.84 -0.29 5.91
CA ILE A 195 3.28 0.71 4.94
C ILE A 195 2.13 1.68 4.75
N LEU A 196 2.34 2.96 5.04
CA LEU A 196 1.34 3.98 4.77
C LEU A 196 1.16 4.16 3.26
N LEU A 197 -0.08 4.16 2.81
CA LEU A 197 -0.42 4.51 1.43
C LEU A 197 -0.28 6.02 1.24
N ASP A 198 0.86 6.44 0.69
CA ASP A 198 1.12 7.82 0.29
C ASP A 198 1.42 7.93 -1.21
N ARG A 199 1.86 9.11 -1.67
CA ARG A 199 2.15 9.36 -3.10
C ARG A 199 3.32 8.56 -3.66
N SER A 200 4.19 8.03 -2.80
CA SER A 200 5.32 7.22 -3.23
C SER A 200 4.94 5.76 -3.45
N VAL A 201 3.78 5.33 -2.96
CA VAL A 201 3.29 3.96 -3.06
C VAL A 201 2.30 3.85 -4.23
N GLU A 202 2.62 3.01 -5.20
CA GLU A 202 1.76 2.77 -6.35
C GLU A 202 1.11 1.38 -6.26
N ILE A 203 -0.21 1.35 -6.14
CA ILE A 203 -0.98 0.11 -6.27
C ILE A 203 -1.11 -0.20 -7.76
N LYS A 204 -0.60 -1.36 -8.17
CA LYS A 204 -0.64 -1.84 -9.56
C LYS A 204 -1.95 -2.56 -9.88
N GLY A 205 -2.61 -3.14 -8.87
CA GLY A 205 -3.89 -3.82 -9.05
C GLY A 205 -4.30 -4.63 -7.83
N THR A 206 -5.45 -5.27 -7.94
CA THR A 206 -6.10 -6.05 -6.87
C THR A 206 -6.05 -7.53 -7.18
N ALA A 207 -5.77 -8.37 -6.19
CA ALA A 207 -5.82 -9.81 -6.35
C ALA A 207 -7.26 -10.29 -6.54
N THR A 208 -7.55 -10.91 -7.68
CA THR A 208 -8.90 -11.38 -8.03
C THR A 208 -9.01 -12.90 -8.07
N ALA A 209 -7.88 -13.60 -8.19
CA ALA A 209 -7.83 -15.05 -8.12
C ALA A 209 -6.49 -15.56 -7.55
N MET A 210 -6.53 -16.77 -7.00
CA MET A 210 -5.36 -17.50 -6.53
C MET A 210 -5.46 -18.96 -6.99
N LEU A 211 -4.36 -19.49 -7.50
CA LEU A 211 -4.20 -20.88 -7.88
C LEU A 211 -3.10 -21.52 -7.03
N ARG A 212 -3.40 -22.70 -6.48
CA ARG A 212 -2.43 -23.51 -5.73
C ARG A 212 -2.30 -24.86 -6.40
N GLU A 213 -1.07 -25.25 -6.72
CA GLU A 213 -0.81 -26.59 -7.21
C GLU A 213 -1.14 -27.63 -6.13
N MET A 214 -2.10 -28.50 -6.43
CA MET A 214 -2.43 -29.60 -5.56
C MET A 214 -1.39 -30.68 -5.71
N ARG A 215 -0.70 -31.03 -4.62
CA ARG A 215 0.21 -32.16 -4.62
C ARG A 215 -0.61 -33.43 -4.82
N LYS A 216 -0.34 -34.19 -5.90
CA LYS A 216 -0.88 -35.55 -6.02
C LYS A 216 -0.31 -36.39 -4.86
N ALA A 217 -1.19 -37.02 -4.10
CA ALA A 217 -0.77 -38.08 -3.18
C ALA A 217 -0.02 -39.13 -4.01
N SER A 218 1.24 -39.34 -3.67
CA SER A 218 2.08 -40.38 -4.27
C SER A 218 1.84 -41.69 -3.55
#